data_AF-A0A938S752-F1
#
_entry.id   AF-A0A938S752-F1
#
_cell.length_a   1.000
_cell.length_b   1.000
_cell.length_c   1.000
_cell.angle_alpha   90.00
_cell.angle_beta   90.00
_cell.angle_gamma   90.00
#
_symmetry.space_group_name_H-M   'P 1'
#
loop_
_entity.id
_entity.type
_entity.pdbx_description
1 polymer ?
#
loop_
_entity_poly.entity_id
_entity_poly.type
_entity_poly.pdbx_seq_one_letter_code
_entity_poly.pdbx_strand_id
1 'polypeptide(L)'
;MMAIIVNGERIEDQEIQQEAQRLRPSYEQAFADQDPAEREAQLREWSKENVIERVLLRQEAKQNGEAIPAADIEAALERLKQQYEKPEDLYKDFNAVTDDSIKALIETQMKVEHKI
;
A
#
# COMPACT_ATOMS: atom_id res chain seq x y z
N MET A 1 -4.56 11.54 17.78
CA MET A 1 -4.62 10.71 16.56
C MET A 1 -5.76 11.24 15.71
N MET A 2 -5.45 11.65 14.48
CA MET A 2 -6.43 12.12 13.51
C MET A 2 -6.63 11.02 12.45
N ALA A 3 -7.73 11.10 11.71
CA ALA A 3 -7.98 10.26 10.56
C ALA A 3 -8.68 11.10 9.50
N ILE A 4 -8.48 10.75 8.24
CA ILE A 4 -9.20 11.34 7.12
C ILE A 4 -10.16 10.32 6.54
N ILE A 5 -11.27 10.80 5.97
CA ILE A 5 -12.26 9.96 5.31
C ILE A 5 -12.20 10.25 3.80
N VAL A 6 -11.99 9.22 3.00
CA VAL A 6 -11.91 9.30 1.53
C VAL A 6 -12.96 8.36 0.95
N ASN A 7 -14.03 8.92 0.37
CA ASN A 7 -15.19 8.17 -0.17
C ASN A 7 -15.79 7.15 0.82
N GLY A 8 -15.76 7.46 2.11
CA GLY A 8 -16.26 6.58 3.17
C GLY A 8 -15.23 5.58 3.72
N GLU A 9 -14.05 5.45 3.12
CA GLU A 9 -12.92 4.69 3.68
C GLU A 9 -12.16 5.58 4.68
N ARG A 10 -11.91 5.03 5.87
CA ARG A 10 -11.18 5.72 6.94
C ARG A 10 -9.70 5.39 6.82
N ILE A 11 -8.88 6.44 6.74
CA ILE A 11 -7.41 6.36 6.69
C ILE A 11 -6.88 6.89 8.02
N GLU A 12 -6.17 6.06 8.76
CA GLU A 12 -5.59 6.43 10.05
C GLU A 12 -4.27 7.20 9.87
N ASP A 13 -3.97 8.15 10.77
CA ASP A 13 -2.69 8.88 10.74
C ASP A 13 -1.46 7.95 10.79
N GLN A 14 -1.60 6.76 11.37
CA GLN A 14 -0.55 5.75 11.38
C GLN A 14 -0.16 5.30 9.95
N GLU A 15 -1.12 5.19 9.02
CA GLU A 15 -0.83 4.80 7.64
C GLU A 15 0.00 5.88 6.92
N ILE A 16 -0.28 7.15 7.21
CA ILE A 16 0.49 8.30 6.69
C ILE A 16 1.91 8.28 7.28
N GLN A 17 2.05 7.99 8.57
CA GLN A 17 3.36 7.88 9.22
C GLN A 17 4.20 6.73 8.65
N GLN A 18 3.58 5.57 8.39
CA GLN A 18 4.25 4.43 7.78
C GLN A 18 4.74 4.76 6.36
N GLU A 19 3.91 5.44 5.57
CA GLU A 19 4.31 5.93 4.25
C GLU A 19 5.47 6.93 4.34
N ALA A 20 5.44 7.86 5.29
CA ALA A 20 6.53 8.81 5.52
C ALA A 20 7.84 8.11 5.89
N GLN A 21 7.79 7.10 6.76
CA GLN A 21 8.96 6.30 7.12
C GLN A 21 9.52 5.54 5.91
N ARG A 22 8.65 5.01 5.06
CA ARG A 22 9.04 4.31 3.82
C ARG A 22 9.75 5.24 2.83
N LEU A 23 9.27 6.47 2.67
CA LEU A 23 9.81 7.45 1.73
C LEU A 23 11.04 8.20 2.27
N ARG A 24 11.19 8.29 3.60
CA ARG A 24 12.22 9.10 4.26
C ARG A 24 13.63 8.92 3.70
N PRO A 25 14.17 7.71 3.49
CA PRO A 25 15.57 7.56 3.08
C PRO A 25 15.87 8.19 1.72
N SER A 26 15.00 7.98 0.73
CA SER A 26 15.17 8.59 -0.60
C SER A 26 14.84 10.07 -0.59
N TYR A 27 13.86 10.48 0.20
CA TYR A 27 13.44 11.88 0.32
C TYR A 27 14.52 12.75 0.97
N GLU A 28 15.09 12.32 2.09
CA GLU A 28 16.17 13.04 2.79
C GLU A 28 17.43 13.15 1.93
N GLN A 29 17.72 12.14 1.11
CA GLN A 29 18.81 12.19 0.14
C GLN A 29 18.54 13.20 -0.98
N ALA A 30 17.32 13.24 -1.53
CA ALA A 30 16.96 14.13 -2.63
C ALA A 30 16.85 15.60 -2.20
N PHE A 31 16.41 15.86 -0.97
CA PHE A 31 16.19 17.20 -0.42
C PHE A 31 17.15 17.51 0.74
N ALA A 32 18.40 17.08 0.61
CA ALA A 32 19.41 17.23 1.67
C ALA A 32 19.64 18.70 2.08
N ASP A 33 19.53 19.63 1.12
CA ASP A 33 19.80 21.06 1.29
C ASP A 33 18.60 21.88 1.80
N GLN A 34 17.41 21.27 1.89
CA GLN A 34 16.20 21.93 2.39
C GLN A 34 16.24 22.04 3.91
N ASP A 35 15.59 23.08 4.46
CA ASP A 35 15.42 23.21 5.91
C ASP A 35 14.76 21.94 6.50
N PRO A 36 15.28 21.38 7.61
CA PRO A 36 14.76 20.13 8.17
C PRO A 36 13.27 20.17 8.51
N ALA A 37 12.75 21.30 8.98
CA ALA A 37 11.34 21.42 9.36
C ALA A 37 10.44 21.50 8.12
N GLU A 38 10.87 22.24 7.10
CA GLU A 38 10.18 22.30 5.81
C GLU A 38 10.17 20.93 5.12
N ARG A 39 11.32 20.24 5.12
CA ARG A 39 11.48 18.91 4.57
C ARG A 39 10.55 17.89 5.24
N GLU A 40 10.48 17.90 6.58
CA GLU A 40 9.59 17.01 7.33
C GLU A 40 8.11 17.29 7.03
N ALA A 41 7.72 18.57 6.96
CA ALA A 41 6.35 18.96 6.64
C ALA A 41 5.94 18.50 5.24
N GLN A 42 6.82 18.67 4.27
CA GLN A 42 6.58 18.26 2.89
C GLN A 42 6.56 16.74 2.73
N LEU A 43 7.48 16.01 3.39
CA LEU A 43 7.46 14.55 3.43
C LEU A 43 6.12 14.03 3.96
N ARG A 44 5.60 14.63 5.03
CA ARG A 44 4.31 14.25 5.60
C ARG A 44 3.14 14.54 4.65
N GLU A 45 3.14 15.66 3.94
CA GLU A 45 2.07 15.97 2.99
C GLU A 45 2.11 15.03 1.78
N TRP A 46 3.28 14.79 1.18
CA TRP A 46 3.41 13.81 0.10
C TRP A 46 3.01 12.40 0.53
N SER A 47 3.38 12.00 1.76
CA SER A 47 2.96 10.70 2.29
C SER A 47 1.45 10.59 2.40
N LYS A 48 0.78 11.67 2.80
CA LYS A 48 -0.68 11.73 2.85
C LYS A 48 -1.28 11.66 1.44
N GLU A 49 -0.73 12.39 0.47
CA GLU A 49 -1.18 12.33 -0.94
C GLU A 49 -1.03 10.92 -1.51
N ASN A 50 0.13 10.27 -1.33
CA ASN A 50 0.37 8.90 -1.78
C ASN A 50 -0.61 7.89 -1.18
N VAL A 51 -0.92 8.02 0.12
CA VAL A 51 -1.89 7.15 0.79
C VAL A 51 -3.30 7.37 0.21
N ILE A 52 -3.71 8.62 0.01
CA ILE A 52 -5.02 8.96 -0.58
C ILE A 52 -5.10 8.39 -2.01
N GLU A 53 -4.09 8.61 -2.83
CA GLU A 53 -4.04 8.11 -4.21
C GLU A 53 -4.16 6.58 -4.25
N ARG A 54 -3.36 5.89 -3.43
CA ARG A 54 -3.43 4.42 -3.31
C ARG A 54 -4.83 3.95 -2.90
N VAL A 55 -5.49 4.65 -1.99
CA VAL A 55 -6.87 4.34 -1.59
C VAL A 55 -7.83 4.51 -2.76
N LEU A 56 -7.74 5.63 -3.49
CA LEU A 56 -8.59 5.89 -4.65
C LEU A 56 -8.41 4.83 -5.75
N LEU A 57 -7.16 4.46 -6.06
CA LEU A 57 -6.85 3.40 -7.03
C LEU A 57 -7.44 2.05 -6.61
N ARG A 58 -7.32 1.67 -5.33
CA ARG A 58 -7.93 0.43 -4.81
C ARG A 58 -9.45 0.47 -4.88
N GLN A 59 -10.07 1.61 -4.57
CA GLN A 59 -11.53 1.77 -4.67
C GLN A 59 -12.00 1.59 -6.10
N GLU A 60 -11.36 2.24 -7.06
CA GLU A 60 -11.67 2.12 -8.49
C GLU A 60 -11.46 0.70 -8.99
N ALA A 61 -10.35 0.04 -8.60
CA ALA A 61 -10.08 -1.35 -8.95
C ALA A 61 -11.13 -2.32 -8.40
N LYS A 62 -11.62 -2.11 -7.17
CA LYS A 62 -12.68 -2.93 -6.57
C LYS A 62 -14.02 -2.73 -7.27
N GLN A 63 -14.35 -1.50 -7.64
CA GLN A 63 -15.64 -1.17 -8.24
C GLN A 63 -15.71 -1.55 -9.72
N ASN A 64 -14.65 -1.27 -10.47
CA ASN A 64 -14.66 -1.27 -11.93
C ASN A 64 -13.54 -2.10 -12.56
N GLY A 65 -12.75 -2.84 -11.76
CA GLY A 65 -11.66 -3.70 -12.25
C GLY A 65 -12.19 -4.98 -12.88
N GLU A 66 -11.52 -5.43 -13.94
CA GLU A 66 -11.83 -6.72 -14.58
C GLU A 66 -11.58 -7.89 -13.63
N ALA A 67 -12.31 -8.99 -13.83
CA ALA A 67 -12.10 -10.19 -13.04
C ALA A 67 -10.71 -10.78 -13.34
N ILE A 68 -9.94 -11.05 -12.28
CA ILE A 68 -8.64 -11.72 -12.41
C ILE A 68 -8.87 -13.23 -12.35
N PRO A 69 -8.32 -14.03 -13.28
CA PRO A 69 -8.42 -15.48 -13.21
C PRO A 69 -7.84 -16.02 -11.90
N ALA A 70 -8.57 -16.93 -11.24
CA ALA A 70 -8.13 -17.50 -9.96
C ALA A 70 -6.74 -18.15 -10.05
N ALA A 71 -6.41 -18.78 -11.18
CA ALA A 71 -5.10 -19.39 -11.41
C ALA A 71 -3.95 -18.36 -11.35
N ASP A 72 -4.18 -17.12 -11.79
CA ASP A 72 -3.16 -16.07 -11.76
C ASP A 72 -2.96 -15.55 -10.32
N ILE A 73 -4.04 -15.46 -9.55
CA ILE A 73 -4.01 -15.08 -8.13
C ILE A 73 -3.24 -16.12 -7.31
N GLU A 74 -3.50 -17.41 -7.54
CA GLU A 74 -2.76 -18.51 -6.90
C GLU A 74 -1.28 -18.49 -7.28
N ALA A 75 -0.97 -18.31 -8.57
CA ALA A 75 0.41 -18.22 -9.02
C ALA A 75 1.15 -17.02 -8.39
N ALA A 76 0.47 -15.89 -8.23
CA ALA A 76 1.01 -14.71 -7.55
C ALA A 76 1.24 -14.97 -6.05
N LEU A 77 0.31 -15.64 -5.36
CA LEU A 77 0.49 -16.03 -3.95
C LEU A 77 1.70 -16.95 -3.77
N GLU A 78 1.85 -17.96 -4.63
CA GLU A 78 2.98 -18.89 -4.53
C GLU A 78 4.32 -18.19 -4.81
N ARG A 79 4.37 -17.27 -5.78
CA ARG A 79 5.56 -16.42 -5.99
C ARG A 79 5.85 -15.53 -4.79
N LEU A 80 4.82 -14.99 -4.15
CA LEU A 80 4.97 -14.15 -2.97
C LEU A 80 5.54 -14.95 -1.79
N LYS A 81 5.01 -16.16 -1.52
CA LYS A 81 5.52 -17.06 -0.48
C LYS A 81 6.99 -17.43 -0.67
N GLN A 82 7.47 -17.55 -1.91
CA GLN A 82 8.88 -17.84 -2.22
C GLN A 82 9.85 -16.70 -1.84
N GLN A 83 9.36 -15.48 -1.65
CA GLN A 83 10.19 -14.35 -1.21
C GLN A 83 10.49 -14.39 0.29
N TYR A 84 9.80 -15.25 1.04
CA TYR A 84 9.93 -15.39 2.47
C TYR A 84 10.70 -16.67 2.81
N GLU A 85 11.65 -16.56 3.75
CA GLU A 85 12.31 -17.75 4.30
C GLU A 85 11.32 -18.65 5.04
N LYS A 86 10.31 -18.05 5.68
CA LYS A 86 9.18 -18.73 6.31
C LYS A 86 7.89 -18.16 5.74
N PRO A 87 7.10 -18.96 5.00
CA PRO A 87 5.84 -18.50 4.42
C PRO A 87 4.86 -17.91 5.44
N GLU A 88 5.00 -18.26 6.72
CA GLU A 88 4.13 -17.76 7.79
C GLU A 88 4.40 -16.30 8.18
N ASP A 89 5.59 -15.78 7.87
CA ASP A 89 5.92 -14.37 8.14
C ASP A 89 5.18 -13.42 7.17
N LEU A 90 4.78 -13.93 6.00
CA LEU A 90 3.90 -13.23 5.07
C LEU A 90 2.61 -12.75 5.72
N TYR A 91 1.99 -13.59 6.56
CA TYR A 91 0.74 -13.24 7.24
C TYR A 91 0.90 -12.04 8.16
N LYS A 92 2.06 -11.90 8.82
CA LYS A 92 2.34 -10.77 9.71
C LYS A 92 2.52 -9.48 8.91
N ASP A 93 3.29 -9.54 7.83
CA ASP A 93 3.59 -8.38 6.99
C ASP A 93 2.34 -7.80 6.33
N PHE A 94 1.41 -8.67 5.92
CA PHE A 94 0.15 -8.27 5.30
C PHE A 94 -1.00 -8.11 6.31
N ASN A 95 -0.74 -8.30 7.60
CA ASN A 95 -1.75 -8.34 8.66
C ASN A 95 -2.95 -9.25 8.29
N ALA A 96 -2.63 -10.40 7.69
CA ALA A 96 -3.57 -11.39 7.19
C ALA A 96 -3.62 -12.60 8.13
N VAL A 97 -4.74 -13.32 8.13
CA VAL A 97 -4.93 -14.54 8.96
C VAL A 97 -4.92 -15.81 8.11
N THR A 98 -5.25 -15.68 6.82
CA THR A 98 -5.39 -16.81 5.90
C THR A 98 -4.87 -16.46 4.51
N ASP A 99 -4.56 -17.50 3.73
CA ASP A 99 -4.23 -17.37 2.31
C ASP A 99 -5.33 -16.61 1.55
N ASP A 100 -6.61 -16.86 1.83
CA ASP A 100 -7.72 -16.16 1.17
C ASP A 100 -7.68 -14.65 1.42
N SER A 101 -7.25 -14.22 2.61
CA SER A 101 -7.09 -12.80 2.92
C SER A 101 -5.98 -12.18 2.07
N ILE A 102 -4.88 -12.90 1.86
CA ILE A 102 -3.78 -12.47 1.01
C ILE A 102 -4.20 -12.48 -0.46
N LYS A 103 -4.91 -13.51 -0.91
CA LYS A 103 -5.43 -13.59 -2.29
C LYS A 103 -6.34 -12.42 -2.62
N ALA A 104 -7.19 -11.98 -1.70
CA ALA A 104 -8.02 -10.79 -1.91
C ALA A 104 -7.20 -9.49 -2.07
N LEU A 105 -6.09 -9.37 -1.33
CA LEU A 105 -5.15 -8.25 -1.48
C LEU A 105 -4.43 -8.31 -2.82
N ILE A 106 -3.94 -9.50 -3.21
CA ILE A 106 -3.31 -9.76 -4.51
C ILE A 106 -4.26 -9.43 -5.66
N GLU A 107 -5.50 -9.92 -5.60
CA GLU A 107 -6.51 -9.65 -6.62
C GLU A 107 -6.74 -8.14 -6.78
N THR A 108 -6.89 -7.43 -5.67
CA THR A 108 -7.07 -5.97 -5.69
C THR A 108 -5.87 -5.29 -6.33
N GLN A 109 -4.65 -5.70 -5.99
CA GLN A 109 -3.42 -5.14 -6.54
C GLN A 109 -3.32 -5.40 -8.06
N MET A 110 -3.59 -6.63 -8.51
CA MET A 110 -3.57 -6.98 -9.92
C MET A 110 -4.61 -6.18 -10.72
N LYS A 111 -5.78 -5.91 -10.16
CA LYS A 111 -6.80 -5.04 -10.79
C LYS A 111 -6.33 -3.60 -10.92
N VAL A 112 -5.55 -3.09 -9.95
CA VAL A 112 -4.94 -1.76 -10.07
C VAL A 112 -3.93 -1.74 -11.21
N GLU A 113 -3.05 -2.74 -11.29
CA GLU A 113 -2.00 -2.83 -12.30
C GLU A 113 -2.53 -3.02 -13.74
N HIS A 114 -3.66 -3.72 -13.92
CA HIS A 114 -4.25 -3.91 -15.25
C HIS A 114 -4.90 -2.64 -15.84
N LYS A 115 -5.21 -1.62 -15.02
CA LYS A 115 -5.87 -0.38 -15.47
C LYS A 115 -4.90 0.77 -15.77
N ILE A 116 -3.64 0.65 -15.38
CA ILE A 116 -2.59 1.66 -15.57
C ILE A 116 -1.70 1.23 -16.73
#